data_AF-A0AA38TN21-F1
#
_entry.id   AF-A0AA38TN21-F1
#
_cell.length_a   1.000
_cell.length_b   1.000
_cell.length_c   1.000
_cell.angle_alpha   90.00
_cell.angle_beta   90.00
_cell.angle_gamma   90.00
#
_symmetry.space_group_name_H-M   'P 1'
#
loop_
_entity.id
_entity.type
_entity.pdbx_description
1 polymer ?
#
loop_
_entity_poly.entity_id
_entity_poly.type
_entity_poly.pdbx_seq_one_letter_code
_entity_poly.pdbx_strand_id
1 'polypeptide(L)'
;MGISGKGFSVKVIEKMVVRAEVMNDHCSRTLPPVSGDIEWNAAAGENQIHCNNQGVDFIHAFADVELNQLNFYNLDESIQDKLMPKRLRGVCAIQVTELKCGGMMIGIMFDHRIVDGYSANMFISSWANLARSETPSMLPSFQKSIFKPRTPPTYSSIMDDLFANFDLNRKDGDHLLVNRLYYIKGEQLNKLQMLASENGSRRSKLEAFTSFLWKTVAMSMEELGNQNQMFTMALAVDGRRMLSEGDGQEKQKLMATQFGNVVSLPFGTKRTQELSEISLSNVAMEVHGLLQFVTRKDHFLDLIDWVEEHRSQPLVVPSLANKEMTMIVSSGQRFQFTDKMDFGYGKVTFGSCYLPQSRKDCYVMTLASPTNNEDWIVYMHMPIEHINYIEAHASHVFNPLNTDYLKIN
;
A
#
# COMPACT_ATOMS: atom_id res chain seq x y z
N MET A 1 -24.65 17.35 -5.41
CA MET A 1 -24.12 17.00 -6.75
C MET A 1 -24.06 15.48 -6.83
N GLY A 2 -24.85 14.86 -7.70
CA GLY A 2 -24.78 13.42 -7.94
C GLY A 2 -23.66 13.11 -8.92
N ILE A 3 -22.85 12.09 -8.64
CA ILE A 3 -21.86 11.59 -9.59
C ILE A 3 -22.53 10.42 -10.32
N SER A 4 -22.90 10.61 -11.59
CA SER A 4 -23.42 9.54 -12.44
C SER A 4 -22.27 8.91 -13.23
N GLY A 5 -21.74 7.79 -12.75
CA GLY A 5 -20.96 6.85 -13.57
C GLY A 5 -21.85 5.70 -14.03
N LYS A 6 -21.46 4.96 -15.08
CA LYS A 6 -22.17 3.73 -15.49
C LYS A 6 -22.36 2.79 -14.29
N GLY A 7 -23.54 2.18 -14.13
CA GLY A 7 -23.85 1.22 -13.07
C GLY A 7 -24.85 1.73 -12.02
N PHE A 8 -24.44 2.64 -11.12
CA PHE A 8 -25.27 3.14 -10.01
C PHE A 8 -24.96 4.60 -9.66
N SER A 9 -25.89 5.26 -8.96
CA SER A 9 -25.75 6.65 -8.52
C SER A 9 -25.32 6.74 -7.05
N VAL A 10 -24.38 7.65 -6.77
CA VAL A 10 -24.02 8.04 -5.40
C VAL A 10 -24.55 9.45 -5.15
N LYS A 11 -25.35 9.59 -4.09
CA LYS A 11 -25.88 10.86 -3.61
C LYS A 11 -25.21 11.19 -2.29
N VAL A 12 -24.51 12.32 -2.27
CA VAL A 12 -24.02 12.88 -1.01
C VAL A 12 -25.24 13.29 -0.19
N ILE A 13 -25.44 12.62 0.96
CA ILE A 13 -26.47 12.98 1.95
C ILE A 13 -26.03 14.29 2.60
N GLU A 14 -24.78 14.31 3.04
CA GLU A 14 -24.22 15.40 3.78
C GLU A 14 -22.74 15.58 3.44
N LYS A 15 -22.38 16.80 3.05
CA LYS A 15 -20.99 17.20 2.88
C LYS A 15 -20.62 18.09 4.03
N MET A 16 -19.86 17.52 4.95
CA MET A 16 -19.39 18.21 6.12
C MET A 16 -17.90 18.49 5.95
N VAL A 17 -17.52 19.77 5.96
CA VAL A 17 -16.19 20.15 6.52
C VAL A 17 -16.24 20.02 8.06
N VAL A 18 -17.36 19.53 8.58
CA VAL A 18 -17.69 19.40 9.99
C VAL A 18 -16.95 18.20 10.54
N ARG A 19 -16.06 18.53 11.47
CA ARG A 19 -15.90 17.91 12.77
C ARG A 19 -17.00 16.89 13.10
N ALA A 20 -16.94 15.66 12.61
CA ALA A 20 -17.59 14.56 13.31
C ALA A 20 -16.98 14.61 14.72
N GLU A 21 -17.73 15.08 15.72
CA GLU A 21 -17.14 15.54 16.99
C GLU A 21 -16.25 14.46 17.60
N VAL A 22 -16.64 13.19 17.46
CA VAL A 22 -15.85 12.02 17.85
C VAL A 22 -14.60 11.79 16.99
N MET A 23 -14.68 11.96 15.67
CA MET A 23 -13.54 11.78 14.74
C MET A 23 -12.55 12.94 14.80
N ASN A 24 -13.03 14.18 14.84
CA ASN A 24 -12.16 15.34 14.93
C ASN A 24 -11.52 15.43 16.30
N ASP A 25 -12.25 15.10 17.37
CA ASP A 25 -11.63 14.98 18.69
C ASP A 25 -10.61 13.83 18.73
N HIS A 26 -10.90 12.69 18.09
CA HIS A 26 -9.91 11.59 17.95
C HIS A 26 -8.67 12.01 17.15
N CYS A 27 -8.84 12.53 15.93
CA CYS A 27 -7.74 12.97 15.08
C CYS A 27 -6.96 14.09 15.75
N SER A 28 -7.62 15.14 16.27
CA SER A 28 -6.93 16.25 16.91
C SER A 28 -6.27 15.90 18.25
N ARG A 29 -6.80 14.96 19.04
CA ARG A 29 -6.20 14.58 20.33
C ARG A 29 -5.18 13.46 20.24
N THR A 30 -5.38 12.49 19.35
CA THR A 30 -4.56 11.27 19.32
C THR A 30 -3.76 11.12 18.03
N LEU A 31 -4.19 11.71 16.91
CA LEU A 31 -3.48 11.64 15.63
C LEU A 31 -3.30 13.05 15.00
N PRO A 32 -2.74 14.05 15.71
CA PRO A 32 -2.78 15.45 15.27
C PRO A 32 -2.28 15.68 13.82
N PRO A 33 -1.22 14.99 13.35
CA PRO A 33 -0.77 15.11 11.96
C PRO A 33 -1.82 14.78 10.90
N VAL A 34 -2.74 13.85 11.18
CA VAL A 34 -3.79 13.43 10.22
C VAL A 34 -4.84 14.52 10.01
N SER A 35 -5.03 15.40 11.01
CA SER A 35 -5.93 16.57 10.95
C SER A 35 -5.22 17.88 10.56
N GLY A 36 -3.99 17.77 10.04
CA GLY A 36 -3.17 18.92 9.66
C GLY A 36 -3.00 19.08 8.15
N ASP A 37 -2.14 20.04 7.79
CA ASP A 37 -1.76 20.35 6.42
C ASP A 37 -0.24 20.19 6.25
N ILE A 38 0.21 19.93 5.02
CA ILE A 38 1.63 19.95 4.68
C ILE A 38 1.94 21.32 4.06
N GLU A 39 2.82 22.06 4.72
CA GLU A 39 3.22 23.40 4.33
C GLU A 39 4.74 23.47 4.13
N TRP A 40 5.19 24.26 3.16
CA TRP A 40 6.61 24.51 2.95
C TRP A 40 7.16 25.45 4.01
N ASN A 41 8.16 25.01 4.78
CA ASN A 41 8.87 25.86 5.72
C ASN A 41 10.12 26.44 5.04
N ALA A 42 10.04 27.71 4.62
CA ALA A 42 11.13 28.39 3.93
C ALA A 42 12.41 28.54 4.78
N ALA A 43 12.29 28.64 6.10
CA ALA A 43 13.45 28.75 6.99
C ALA A 43 14.18 27.41 7.18
N ALA A 44 13.44 26.30 7.17
CA ALA A 44 14.00 24.96 7.26
C ALA A 44 14.38 24.36 5.89
N GLY A 45 13.87 24.94 4.79
CA GLY A 45 14.10 24.43 3.43
C GLY A 45 13.44 23.07 3.18
N GLU A 46 12.34 22.78 3.87
CA GLU A 46 11.64 21.48 3.77
C GLU A 46 10.14 21.62 4.05
N ASN A 47 9.36 20.61 3.64
CA ASN A 47 7.94 20.51 4.00
C ASN A 47 7.77 20.09 5.46
N GLN A 48 6.81 20.69 6.15
CA GLN A 48 6.45 20.35 7.53
C GLN A 48 4.95 20.12 7.65
N ILE A 49 4.57 19.27 8.61
CA ILE A 49 3.16 19.03 8.93
C ILE A 49 2.74 20.08 9.96
N HIS A 50 1.85 20.97 9.56
CA HIS A 50 1.22 21.93 10.44
C HIS A 50 -0.01 21.29 11.09
N CYS A 51 0.13 20.86 12.36
CA CYS A 51 -0.95 20.26 13.14
C CYS A 51 -1.91 21.34 13.67
N ASN A 52 -2.66 21.95 12.76
CA ASN A 52 -3.52 23.10 13.00
C ASN A 52 -4.96 22.74 13.44
N ASN A 53 -5.24 21.44 13.62
CA ASN A 53 -6.56 20.90 14.00
C ASN A 53 -7.71 21.40 13.10
N GLN A 54 -7.44 21.65 11.81
CA GLN A 54 -8.49 22.02 10.85
C GLN A 54 -9.47 20.87 10.59
N GLY A 55 -9.04 19.64 10.87
CA GLY A 55 -9.85 18.43 10.80
C GLY A 55 -9.59 17.63 9.54
N VAL A 56 -10.51 16.74 9.20
CA VAL A 56 -10.43 15.86 8.02
C VAL A 56 -11.66 16.09 7.15
N ASP A 57 -11.51 16.02 5.83
CA ASP A 57 -12.66 16.08 4.93
C ASP A 57 -13.53 14.84 5.14
N PHE A 58 -14.78 15.01 5.57
CA PHE A 58 -15.70 13.90 5.85
C PHE A 58 -16.95 13.97 4.96
N ILE A 59 -17.25 12.88 4.29
CA ILE A 59 -18.38 12.79 3.35
C ILE A 59 -19.29 11.65 3.80
N HIS A 60 -20.58 11.95 4.00
CA HIS A 60 -21.61 10.94 4.20
C HIS A 60 -22.47 10.85 2.94
N ALA A 61 -22.56 9.66 2.37
CA ALA A 61 -23.22 9.42 1.10
C ALA A 61 -24.13 8.19 1.17
N PHE A 62 -25.05 8.13 0.22
CA PHE A 62 -25.88 6.95 -0.06
C PHE A 62 -25.65 6.53 -1.51
N ALA A 63 -25.49 5.23 -1.73
CA ALA A 63 -25.42 4.63 -3.05
C ALA A 63 -26.62 3.70 -3.28
N ASP A 64 -27.35 3.93 -4.37
CA ASP A 64 -28.48 3.09 -4.77
C ASP A 64 -27.98 1.81 -5.47
N VAL A 65 -27.23 1.01 -4.72
CA VAL A 65 -26.65 -0.26 -5.12
C VAL A 65 -26.55 -1.17 -3.90
N GLU A 66 -26.71 -2.47 -4.10
CA GLU A 66 -26.52 -3.47 -3.05
C GLU A 66 -25.06 -3.91 -3.00
N LEU A 67 -24.59 -4.38 -1.85
CA LEU A 67 -23.19 -4.79 -1.67
C LEU A 67 -22.82 -5.95 -2.62
N ASN A 68 -23.74 -6.89 -2.84
CA ASN A 68 -23.57 -8.02 -3.76
C ASN A 68 -23.58 -7.63 -5.26
N GLN A 69 -23.97 -6.39 -5.58
CA GLN A 69 -23.96 -5.85 -6.94
C GLN A 69 -22.66 -5.11 -7.27
N LEU A 70 -21.77 -4.92 -6.29
CA LEU A 70 -20.46 -4.32 -6.54
C LEU A 70 -19.55 -5.31 -7.26
N ASN A 71 -18.84 -4.80 -8.27
CA ASN A 71 -17.78 -5.55 -8.95
C ASN A 71 -16.51 -5.53 -8.08
N PHE A 72 -16.30 -6.60 -7.32
CA PHE A 72 -15.12 -6.79 -6.48
C PHE A 72 -13.86 -7.14 -7.27
N TYR A 73 -13.96 -7.57 -8.53
CA TYR A 73 -12.81 -7.84 -9.38
C TYR A 73 -12.35 -6.57 -10.11
N ASN A 74 -13.24 -5.87 -10.81
CA ASN A 74 -12.94 -4.61 -11.51
C ASN A 74 -13.33 -3.41 -10.65
N LEU A 75 -12.40 -2.94 -9.83
CA LEU A 75 -12.65 -1.84 -8.90
C LEU A 75 -12.92 -0.50 -9.61
N ASP A 76 -12.45 -0.31 -10.84
CA ASP A 76 -12.69 0.93 -11.58
C ASP A 76 -14.18 1.14 -11.90
N GLU A 77 -14.95 0.07 -12.06
CA GLU A 77 -16.39 0.16 -12.30
C GLU A 77 -17.17 0.61 -11.06
N SER A 78 -16.76 0.11 -9.89
CA SER A 78 -17.52 0.25 -8.64
C SER A 78 -17.02 1.38 -7.75
N ILE A 79 -15.70 1.55 -7.65
CA ILE A 79 -15.06 2.42 -6.67
C ILE A 79 -14.77 3.80 -7.24
N GLN A 80 -14.25 3.86 -8.46
CA GLN A 80 -13.72 5.08 -9.05
C GLN A 80 -14.74 6.21 -9.06
N ASP A 81 -14.34 7.38 -8.54
CA ASP A 81 -15.14 8.61 -8.45
C ASP A 81 -16.48 8.46 -7.69
N LYS A 82 -16.77 7.29 -7.10
CA LYS A 82 -18.05 6.97 -6.47
C LYS A 82 -17.91 6.70 -4.98
N LEU A 83 -17.02 5.77 -4.61
CA LEU A 83 -16.93 5.20 -3.26
C LEU A 83 -15.63 5.58 -2.53
N MET A 84 -14.82 6.47 -3.13
CA MET A 84 -13.62 7.05 -2.51
C MET A 84 -13.82 8.56 -2.29
N PRO A 85 -13.33 9.10 -1.15
CA PRO A 85 -13.42 10.53 -0.90
C PRO A 85 -12.59 11.34 -1.89
N LYS A 86 -13.03 12.55 -2.19
CA LYS A 86 -12.20 13.57 -2.84
C LYS A 86 -11.58 14.44 -1.75
N ARG A 87 -10.26 14.37 -1.60
CA ARG A 87 -9.52 15.24 -0.68
C ARG A 87 -9.41 16.65 -1.26
N LEU A 88 -10.03 17.61 -0.59
CA LEU A 88 -10.01 19.03 -0.99
C LEU A 88 -8.92 19.78 -0.24
N ARG A 89 -8.68 19.45 1.02
CA ARG A 89 -7.68 20.05 1.91
C ARG A 89 -7.06 19.01 2.83
N GLY A 90 -6.01 19.39 3.56
CA GLY A 90 -5.36 18.52 4.53
C GLY A 90 -4.70 17.28 3.92
N VAL A 91 -4.40 16.35 4.82
CA VAL A 91 -3.69 15.11 4.52
C VAL A 91 -4.57 13.87 4.62
N CYS A 92 -5.84 14.01 5.02
CA CYS A 92 -6.77 12.90 5.17
C CYS A 92 -8.18 13.29 4.73
N ALA A 93 -8.85 12.38 4.02
CA ALA A 93 -10.26 12.47 3.69
C ALA A 93 -10.94 11.12 3.89
N ILE A 94 -12.19 11.13 4.32
CA ILE A 94 -13.00 9.96 4.63
C ILE A 94 -14.36 10.09 3.95
N GLN A 95 -14.83 9.01 3.35
CA GLN A 95 -16.19 8.89 2.84
C GLN A 95 -16.85 7.65 3.44
N VAL A 96 -17.97 7.85 4.14
CA VAL A 96 -18.85 6.78 4.58
C VAL A 96 -20.04 6.74 3.63
N THR A 97 -20.23 5.61 2.95
CA THR A 97 -21.31 5.41 1.98
C THR A 97 -22.23 4.29 2.44
N GLU A 98 -23.48 4.62 2.73
CA GLU A 98 -24.55 3.66 2.96
C GLU A 98 -25.01 3.06 1.63
N LEU A 99 -25.27 1.75 1.63
CA LEU A 99 -25.73 0.99 0.48
C LEU A 99 -27.21 0.66 0.63
N LYS A 100 -27.88 0.39 -0.50
CA LYS A 100 -29.32 0.08 -0.54
C LYS A 100 -29.71 -1.11 0.35
N CYS A 101 -28.81 -2.09 0.50
CA CYS A 101 -29.01 -3.27 1.34
C CYS A 101 -28.78 -3.03 2.84
N GLY A 102 -28.53 -1.78 3.26
CA GLY A 102 -28.13 -1.43 4.63
C GLY A 102 -26.66 -1.68 4.94
N GLY A 103 -25.88 -2.18 3.97
CA GLY A 103 -24.43 -2.30 4.08
C GLY A 103 -23.73 -0.93 4.04
N MET A 104 -22.44 -0.91 4.39
CA MET A 104 -21.66 0.32 4.44
C MET A 104 -20.30 0.12 3.77
N MET A 105 -19.84 1.13 3.04
CA MET A 105 -18.50 1.21 2.47
C MET A 105 -17.78 2.43 3.03
N ILE A 106 -16.55 2.25 3.52
CA ILE A 106 -15.73 3.31 4.10
C ILE A 106 -14.50 3.49 3.20
N GLY A 107 -14.47 4.60 2.46
CA GLY A 107 -13.30 5.03 1.70
C GLY A 107 -12.43 5.98 2.52
N ILE A 108 -11.12 5.74 2.57
CA ILE A 108 -10.17 6.60 3.30
C ILE A 108 -9.01 6.93 2.37
N MET A 109 -8.66 8.20 2.29
CA MET A 109 -7.55 8.72 1.48
C MET A 109 -6.56 9.46 2.35
N PHE A 110 -5.29 9.05 2.29
CA PHE A 110 -4.17 9.70 3.00
C PHE A 110 -3.19 10.36 2.03
N ASP A 111 -2.52 11.42 2.48
CA ASP A 111 -1.27 11.87 1.88
C ASP A 111 -0.15 10.91 2.29
N HIS A 112 0.38 10.15 1.34
CA HIS A 112 1.37 9.11 1.64
C HIS A 112 2.66 9.66 2.25
N ARG A 113 2.94 10.98 2.14
CA ARG A 113 4.08 11.61 2.82
C ARG A 113 4.04 11.47 4.35
N ILE A 114 2.86 11.23 4.93
CA ILE A 114 2.68 11.19 6.39
C ILE A 114 2.19 9.84 6.91
N VAL A 115 1.77 8.90 6.05
CA VAL A 115 1.18 7.61 6.43
C VAL A 115 1.71 6.51 5.52
N ASP A 116 2.38 5.50 6.08
CA ASP A 116 2.61 4.21 5.42
C ASP A 116 1.46 3.23 5.69
N GLY A 117 1.45 2.08 5.02
CA GLY A 117 0.40 1.07 5.20
C GLY A 117 0.24 0.58 6.65
N TYR A 118 1.34 0.51 7.41
CA TYR A 118 1.29 0.15 8.84
C TYR A 118 0.54 1.20 9.66
N SER A 119 0.88 2.48 9.44
CA SER A 119 0.24 3.62 10.10
C SER A 119 -1.22 3.78 9.69
N ALA A 120 -1.55 3.52 8.42
CA ALA A 120 -2.93 3.49 7.95
C ALA A 120 -3.73 2.40 8.69
N ASN A 121 -3.21 1.18 8.78
CA ASN A 121 -3.86 0.10 9.54
C ASN A 121 -4.01 0.47 11.04
N MET A 122 -3.01 1.12 11.63
CA MET A 122 -3.09 1.62 13.02
C MET A 122 -4.20 2.65 13.19
N PHE A 123 -4.31 3.63 12.27
CA PHE A 123 -5.37 4.63 12.26
C PHE A 123 -6.75 3.97 12.18
N ILE A 124 -6.95 3.09 11.20
CA ILE A 124 -8.25 2.47 10.93
C ILE A 124 -8.67 1.60 12.13
N SER A 125 -7.75 0.82 12.69
CA SER A 125 -8.01 -0.01 13.87
C SER A 125 -8.35 0.83 15.10
N SER A 126 -7.66 1.94 15.30
CA SER A 126 -7.93 2.87 16.41
C SER A 126 -9.29 3.53 16.27
N TRP A 127 -9.62 3.97 15.07
CA TRP A 127 -10.92 4.56 14.77
C TRP A 127 -12.06 3.54 15.00
N ALA A 128 -11.91 2.30 14.54
CA ALA A 128 -12.89 1.24 14.76
C ALA A 128 -13.20 1.01 16.25
N ASN A 129 -12.17 0.96 17.10
CA ASN A 129 -12.36 0.82 18.56
C ASN A 129 -13.12 2.01 19.14
N LEU A 130 -12.75 3.23 18.75
CA LEU A 130 -13.38 4.44 19.28
C LEU A 130 -14.81 4.64 18.81
N ALA A 131 -15.15 4.20 17.59
CA ALA A 131 -16.52 4.16 17.12
C ALA A 131 -17.43 3.32 18.04
N ARG A 132 -16.84 2.33 18.74
CA ARG A 132 -17.51 1.50 19.76
C ARG A 132 -17.31 1.99 21.19
N SER A 133 -16.76 3.20 21.38
CA SER A 133 -16.36 3.75 22.69
C SER A 133 -15.34 2.88 23.45
N GLU A 134 -14.54 2.08 22.72
CA GLU A 134 -13.47 1.27 23.28
C GLU A 134 -12.13 2.01 23.23
N THR A 135 -11.22 1.66 24.14
CA THR A 135 -9.86 2.23 24.13
C THR A 135 -9.03 1.56 23.03
N PRO A 136 -8.37 2.34 22.13
CA PRO A 136 -7.44 1.77 21.17
C PRO A 136 -6.35 0.94 21.86
N SER A 137 -6.08 -0.25 21.34
CA SER A 137 -5.03 -1.13 21.87
C SER A 137 -3.62 -0.56 21.71
N MET A 138 -3.45 0.41 20.80
CA MET A 138 -2.18 1.06 20.51
C MET A 138 -2.43 2.53 20.22
N LEU A 139 -1.78 3.41 20.98
CA LEU A 139 -1.77 4.84 20.70
C LEU A 139 -0.56 5.19 19.82
N PRO A 140 -0.74 6.00 18.79
CA PRO A 140 0.35 6.43 17.91
C PRO A 140 1.38 7.29 18.67
N SER A 141 2.65 7.11 18.31
CA SER A 141 3.78 7.93 18.73
C SER A 141 4.29 8.76 17.56
N PHE A 142 4.63 10.02 17.84
CA PHE A 142 5.22 10.96 16.90
C PHE A 142 6.62 11.41 17.33
N GLN A 143 7.27 10.63 18.20
CA GLN A 143 8.57 11.00 18.78
C GLN A 143 9.68 10.98 17.73
N LYS A 144 10.06 12.16 17.23
CA LYS A 144 11.18 12.32 16.29
C LYS A 144 12.52 11.80 16.84
N SER A 145 12.70 11.78 18.16
CA SER A 145 13.92 11.28 18.82
C SER A 145 14.25 9.81 18.54
N ILE A 146 13.30 9.05 17.99
CA ILE A 146 13.50 7.66 17.61
C ILE A 146 14.40 7.52 16.38
N PHE A 147 14.35 8.51 15.47
CA PHE A 147 15.09 8.55 14.21
C PHE A 147 16.27 9.52 14.30
N LYS A 148 16.95 9.59 15.45
CA LYS A 148 18.15 10.43 15.56
C LYS A 148 19.26 9.86 14.66
N PRO A 149 19.87 10.68 13.78
CA PRO A 149 21.02 10.25 13.03
C PRO A 149 22.21 10.01 13.96
N ARG A 150 23.15 9.17 13.53
CA ARG A 150 24.43 8.97 14.22
C ARG A 150 25.26 10.26 14.17
N THR A 151 26.23 10.38 15.08
CA THR A 151 27.14 11.54 15.13
C THR A 151 28.59 11.04 15.10
N PRO A 152 29.33 11.21 13.99
CA PRO A 152 28.86 11.77 12.71
C PRO A 152 27.88 10.82 11.99
N PRO A 153 27.05 11.34 11.06
CA PRO A 153 26.29 10.50 10.14
C PRO A 153 27.25 9.60 9.35
N THR A 154 26.83 8.35 9.12
CA THR A 154 27.62 7.38 8.35
C THR A 154 26.67 6.49 7.58
N TYR A 155 26.93 6.25 6.30
CA TYR A 155 26.10 5.36 5.51
C TYR A 155 26.93 4.76 4.37
N SER A 156 26.52 3.57 3.93
CA SER A 156 27.08 2.97 2.73
C SER A 156 26.75 3.80 1.49
N SER A 157 27.67 3.85 0.51
CA SER A 157 27.46 4.53 -0.78
C SER A 157 26.28 3.96 -1.58
N ILE A 158 25.85 2.74 -1.27
CA ILE A 158 24.64 2.15 -1.89
C ILE A 158 23.37 2.93 -1.58
N MET A 159 23.36 3.77 -0.54
CA MET A 159 22.23 4.66 -0.25
C MET A 159 22.00 5.65 -1.39
N ASP A 160 23.06 6.11 -2.05
CA ASP A 160 22.95 7.00 -3.22
C ASP A 160 22.28 6.29 -4.41
N ASP A 161 22.44 4.97 -4.52
CA ASP A 161 21.78 4.15 -5.55
C ASP A 161 20.30 3.87 -5.23
N LEU A 162 19.84 4.09 -3.98
CA LEU A 162 18.45 3.90 -3.58
C LEU A 162 17.56 5.12 -3.83
N PHE A 163 18.16 6.26 -4.17
CA PHE A 163 17.45 7.52 -4.39
C PHE A 163 17.93 8.22 -5.67
N ALA A 164 17.03 8.97 -6.29
CA ALA A 164 17.29 9.79 -7.46
C ALA A 164 16.58 11.14 -7.30
N ASN A 165 17.07 12.14 -8.02
CA ASN A 165 16.40 13.44 -8.08
C ASN A 165 15.02 13.31 -8.71
N PHE A 166 14.03 13.94 -8.09
CA PHE A 166 12.68 13.97 -8.65
C PHE A 166 12.62 14.91 -9.86
N ASP A 167 12.31 14.37 -11.03
CA ASP A 167 12.05 15.15 -12.24
C ASP A 167 10.55 15.43 -12.39
N LEU A 168 10.16 16.69 -12.19
CA LEU A 168 8.79 17.19 -12.37
C LEU A 168 8.30 17.12 -13.83
N ASN A 169 9.21 17.03 -14.81
CA ASN A 169 8.88 17.03 -16.23
C ASN A 169 8.79 15.62 -16.83
N ARG A 170 8.85 14.59 -15.99
CA ARG A 170 8.76 13.20 -16.42
C ARG A 170 7.41 12.95 -17.11
N LYS A 171 7.49 12.48 -18.36
CA LYS A 171 6.33 11.94 -19.08
C LYS A 171 6.26 10.44 -18.83
N ASP A 172 5.26 10.01 -18.08
CA ASP A 172 4.94 8.59 -17.96
C ASP A 172 4.39 8.05 -19.29
N GLY A 173 4.53 6.73 -19.49
CA GLY A 173 3.96 6.05 -20.64
C GLY A 173 2.43 6.17 -20.68
N ASP A 174 1.86 6.11 -21.89
CA ASP A 174 0.43 6.31 -22.14
C ASP A 174 -0.41 5.04 -21.88
N HIS A 175 0.08 4.15 -21.01
CA HIS A 175 -0.58 2.88 -20.70
C HIS A 175 -1.88 3.12 -19.93
N LEU A 176 -2.91 2.34 -20.28
CA LEU A 176 -4.14 2.26 -19.51
C LEU A 176 -3.91 1.31 -18.33
N LEU A 177 -3.67 1.87 -17.14
CA LEU A 177 -3.60 1.11 -15.91
C LEU A 177 -5.02 0.84 -15.38
N VAL A 178 -5.23 -0.38 -14.91
CA VAL A 178 -6.51 -0.83 -14.37
C VAL A 178 -6.34 -1.41 -12.97
N ASN A 179 -7.38 -1.27 -12.16
CA ASN A 179 -7.45 -1.79 -10.80
C ASN A 179 -8.17 -3.13 -10.77
N ARG A 180 -7.45 -4.19 -10.36
CA ARG A 180 -7.98 -5.55 -10.24
C ARG A 180 -7.75 -6.17 -8.88
N LEU A 181 -8.71 -7.00 -8.46
CA LEU A 181 -8.59 -7.81 -7.27
C LEU A 181 -8.76 -9.29 -7.60
N TYR A 182 -7.87 -10.08 -7.02
CA TYR A 182 -7.86 -11.52 -7.11
C TYR A 182 -7.80 -12.13 -5.72
N TYR A 183 -8.22 -13.38 -5.61
CA TYR A 183 -7.79 -14.25 -4.53
C TYR A 183 -6.89 -15.37 -5.06
N ILE A 184 -5.92 -15.77 -4.23
CA ILE A 184 -5.03 -16.90 -4.48
C ILE A 184 -5.22 -17.89 -3.35
N LYS A 185 -5.55 -19.13 -3.71
CA LYS A 185 -5.71 -20.21 -2.73
C LYS A 185 -4.37 -20.57 -2.07
N GLY A 186 -4.40 -20.92 -0.79
CA GLY A 186 -3.25 -21.32 0.00
C GLY A 186 -2.47 -22.48 -0.62
N GLU A 187 -3.16 -23.42 -1.25
CA GLU A 187 -2.56 -24.52 -2.01
C GLU A 187 -1.69 -24.01 -3.17
N GLN A 188 -2.16 -23.02 -3.92
CA GLN A 188 -1.40 -22.42 -5.03
C GLN A 188 -0.20 -21.63 -4.51
N LEU A 189 -0.36 -20.90 -3.40
CA LEU A 189 0.77 -20.23 -2.73
C LEU A 189 1.83 -21.23 -2.25
N ASN A 190 1.42 -22.39 -1.73
CA ASN A 190 2.34 -23.45 -1.32
C ASN A 190 3.07 -24.05 -2.53
N LYS A 191 2.38 -24.25 -3.66
CA LYS A 191 3.00 -24.69 -4.93
C LYS A 191 4.04 -23.69 -5.43
N LEU A 192 3.70 -22.40 -5.47
CA LEU A 192 4.65 -21.35 -5.82
C LEU A 192 5.85 -21.34 -4.87
N GLN A 193 5.63 -21.45 -3.56
CA GLN A 193 6.70 -21.52 -2.57
C GLN A 193 7.63 -22.71 -2.81
N MET A 194 7.08 -23.89 -3.13
CA MET A 194 7.87 -25.08 -3.46
C MET A 194 8.70 -24.86 -4.73
N LEU A 195 8.10 -24.34 -5.81
CA LEU A 195 8.81 -24.08 -7.08
C LEU A 195 9.90 -23.00 -6.96
N ALA A 196 9.70 -22.03 -6.07
CA ALA A 196 10.69 -21.00 -5.77
C ALA A 196 11.81 -21.50 -4.83
N SER A 197 11.62 -22.64 -4.16
CA SER A 197 12.56 -23.19 -3.19
C SER A 197 13.34 -24.36 -3.79
N GLU A 198 14.66 -24.21 -3.96
CA GLU A 198 15.54 -25.29 -4.43
C GLU A 198 16.76 -25.42 -3.52
N ASN A 199 17.43 -26.59 -3.58
CA ASN A 199 18.72 -26.86 -2.91
C ASN A 199 18.74 -26.53 -1.41
N GLY A 200 17.65 -26.82 -0.69
CA GLY A 200 17.54 -26.59 0.76
C GLY A 200 17.24 -25.13 1.16
N SER A 201 17.12 -24.21 0.21
CA SER A 201 16.81 -22.80 0.47
C SER A 201 15.31 -22.53 0.38
N ARG A 202 14.61 -22.66 1.52
CA ARG A 202 13.17 -22.37 1.58
C ARG A 202 12.91 -20.87 1.47
N ARG A 203 12.17 -20.45 0.45
CA ARG A 203 11.71 -19.06 0.26
C ARG A 203 10.42 -18.79 1.02
N SER A 204 10.19 -17.56 1.42
CA SER A 204 8.90 -17.13 1.94
C SER A 204 7.84 -17.13 0.83
N LYS A 205 6.55 -17.19 1.20
CA LYS A 205 5.45 -17.06 0.23
C LYS A 205 5.52 -15.73 -0.51
N LEU A 206 5.99 -14.65 0.14
CA LEU A 206 6.09 -13.33 -0.46
C LEU A 206 7.19 -13.29 -1.53
N GLU A 207 8.36 -13.88 -1.24
CA GLU A 207 9.42 -14.03 -2.23
C GLU A 207 8.92 -14.84 -3.42
N ALA A 208 8.32 -16.01 -3.19
CA ALA A 208 7.80 -16.87 -4.24
C ALA A 208 6.74 -16.18 -5.12
N PHE A 209 5.79 -15.48 -4.49
CA PHE A 209 4.77 -14.69 -5.19
C PHE A 209 5.41 -13.58 -6.03
N THR A 210 6.34 -12.82 -5.44
CA THR A 210 6.99 -11.70 -6.12
C THR A 210 7.80 -12.19 -7.32
N SER A 211 8.54 -13.29 -7.17
CA SER A 211 9.29 -13.90 -8.26
C SER A 211 8.39 -14.42 -9.37
N PHE A 212 7.27 -15.05 -9.01
CA PHE A 212 6.29 -15.53 -9.98
C PHE A 212 5.70 -14.39 -10.78
N LEU A 213 5.31 -13.31 -10.11
CA LEU A 213 4.76 -12.13 -10.76
C LEU A 213 5.80 -11.42 -11.63
N TRP A 214 7.03 -11.26 -11.14
CA TRP A 214 8.14 -10.65 -11.90
C TRP A 214 8.40 -11.41 -13.20
N LYS A 215 8.50 -12.73 -13.11
CA LYS A 215 8.69 -13.62 -14.26
C LYS A 215 7.51 -13.59 -15.22
N THR A 216 6.28 -13.67 -14.71
CA THR A 216 5.06 -13.70 -15.55
C THR A 216 4.90 -12.42 -16.35
N VAL A 217 5.15 -11.26 -15.74
CA VAL A 217 5.05 -9.97 -16.42
C VAL A 217 6.21 -9.78 -17.39
N ALA A 218 7.41 -10.26 -17.06
CA ALA A 218 8.53 -10.28 -18.02
C ALA A 218 8.18 -11.11 -19.27
N MET A 219 7.56 -12.29 -19.12
CA MET A 219 7.07 -13.09 -20.25
C MET A 219 6.02 -12.35 -21.07
N SER A 220 5.09 -11.64 -20.41
CA SER A 220 4.12 -10.78 -21.10
C SER A 220 4.80 -9.69 -21.94
N MET A 221 5.85 -9.05 -21.42
CA MET A 221 6.60 -8.02 -22.15
C MET A 221 7.31 -8.59 -23.38
N GLU A 222 7.93 -9.77 -23.26
CA GLU A 222 8.58 -10.46 -24.40
C GLU A 222 7.58 -10.83 -25.50
N GLU A 223 6.40 -11.33 -25.14
CA GLU A 223 5.36 -11.70 -26.10
C GLU A 223 4.70 -10.50 -26.79
N LEU A 224 4.60 -9.36 -26.10
CA LEU A 224 4.05 -8.12 -26.65
C LEU A 224 5.05 -7.35 -27.55
N GLY A 225 6.23 -7.91 -27.81
CA GLY A 225 7.25 -7.30 -28.66
C GLY A 225 8.14 -6.27 -27.95
N ASN A 226 7.96 -6.10 -26.64
CA ASN A 226 8.85 -5.29 -25.78
C ASN A 226 10.03 -6.14 -25.31
N GLN A 227 10.74 -6.76 -26.26
CA GLN A 227 11.78 -7.73 -25.97
C GLN A 227 13.01 -7.08 -25.36
N ASN A 228 13.66 -7.83 -24.47
CA ASN A 228 14.94 -7.51 -23.87
C ASN A 228 14.99 -6.14 -23.15
N GLN A 229 13.84 -5.67 -22.66
CA GLN A 229 13.70 -4.43 -21.92
C GLN A 229 14.19 -4.59 -20.49
N MET A 230 14.61 -3.49 -19.88
CA MET A 230 14.89 -3.47 -18.45
C MET A 230 13.56 -3.39 -17.68
N PHE A 231 13.39 -4.28 -16.71
CA PHE A 231 12.21 -4.36 -15.86
C PHE A 231 12.63 -4.39 -14.39
N THR A 232 12.16 -3.40 -13.65
CA THR A 232 12.47 -3.22 -12.23
C THR A 232 11.37 -3.77 -11.34
N MET A 233 11.76 -4.58 -10.36
CA MET A 233 10.90 -5.03 -9.27
C MET A 233 11.34 -4.37 -7.97
N ALA A 234 10.42 -3.70 -7.30
CA ALA A 234 10.65 -3.01 -6.03
C ALA A 234 9.75 -3.58 -4.94
N LEU A 235 10.23 -3.67 -3.70
CA LEU A 235 9.48 -4.22 -2.58
C LEU A 235 9.43 -3.26 -1.40
N ALA A 236 8.26 -2.96 -0.88
CA ALA A 236 8.12 -2.14 0.32
C ALA A 236 8.44 -2.94 1.59
N VAL A 237 9.41 -2.48 2.38
CA VAL A 237 9.89 -3.15 3.59
C VAL A 237 9.71 -2.26 4.81
N ASP A 238 8.93 -2.72 5.78
CA ASP A 238 8.71 -2.06 7.07
C ASP A 238 9.94 -2.20 8.00
N GLY A 239 10.51 -1.06 8.37
CA GLY A 239 11.71 -0.96 9.20
C GLY A 239 11.47 -0.99 10.70
N ARG A 240 10.21 -0.95 11.16
CA ARG A 240 9.91 -0.85 12.61
C ARG A 240 10.54 -1.98 13.42
N ARG A 241 10.40 -3.22 12.93
CA ARG A 241 10.97 -4.38 13.61
C ARG A 241 12.50 -4.31 13.62
N MET A 242 13.12 -3.90 12.52
CA MET A 242 14.58 -3.91 12.37
C MET A 242 15.23 -2.84 13.25
N LEU A 243 14.65 -1.64 13.29
CA LEU A 243 15.11 -0.54 14.14
C LEU A 243 14.93 -0.80 15.64
N SER A 244 14.06 -1.75 16.03
CA SER A 244 13.86 -2.17 17.42
C SER A 244 14.63 -3.42 17.83
N GLU A 245 15.33 -4.05 16.90
CA GLU A 245 16.02 -5.31 17.15
C GLU A 245 17.18 -5.11 18.13
N GLY A 246 17.24 -5.94 19.18
CA GLY A 246 18.29 -5.91 20.21
C GLY A 246 18.15 -4.81 21.28
N ASP A 247 17.18 -3.90 21.17
CA ASP A 247 17.10 -2.70 22.06
C ASP A 247 16.10 -2.85 23.23
N GLY A 248 15.66 -4.07 23.51
CA GLY A 248 14.73 -4.37 24.60
C GLY A 248 13.26 -4.03 24.31
N GLN A 249 12.39 -4.40 25.26
CA GLN A 249 10.93 -4.33 25.08
C GLN A 249 10.40 -2.89 24.96
N GLU A 250 11.02 -1.92 25.66
CA GLU A 250 10.61 -0.51 25.62
C GLU A 250 10.77 0.07 24.20
N LYS A 251 11.93 -0.13 23.56
CA LYS A 251 12.18 0.35 22.18
C LYS A 251 11.28 -0.37 21.18
N GLN A 252 11.03 -1.67 21.37
CA GLN A 252 10.07 -2.43 20.54
C GLN A 252 8.66 -1.87 20.62
N LYS A 253 8.18 -1.57 21.83
CA LYS A 253 6.86 -0.97 22.05
C LYS A 253 6.78 0.42 21.40
N LEU A 254 7.84 1.21 21.53
CA LEU A 254 7.93 2.55 20.94
C LEU A 254 7.97 2.54 19.40
N MET A 255 8.72 1.61 18.80
CA MET A 255 8.72 1.43 17.33
C MET A 255 7.39 0.89 16.81
N ALA A 256 6.74 0.00 17.55
CA ALA A 256 5.42 -0.51 17.19
C ALA A 256 4.36 0.60 17.18
N THR A 257 4.44 1.57 18.09
CA THR A 257 3.53 2.72 18.12
C THR A 257 3.92 3.83 17.16
N GLN A 258 5.10 3.78 16.53
CA GLN A 258 5.59 4.86 15.70
C GLN A 258 4.73 5.05 14.45
N PHE A 259 4.06 6.21 14.39
CA PHE A 259 3.21 6.61 13.28
C PHE A 259 4.03 7.38 12.24
N GLY A 260 3.70 7.20 10.97
CA GLY A 260 4.41 7.80 9.84
C GLY A 260 5.13 6.76 9.00
N ASN A 261 5.89 7.22 8.01
CA ASN A 261 6.64 6.32 7.13
C ASN A 261 7.86 5.75 7.86
N VAL A 262 7.96 4.42 7.95
CA VAL A 262 9.17 3.69 8.35
C VAL A 262 9.41 2.58 7.32
N VAL A 263 9.63 3.00 6.07
CA VAL A 263 9.66 2.11 4.92
C VAL A 263 10.94 2.30 4.12
N SER A 264 11.54 1.20 3.70
CA SER A 264 12.57 1.17 2.66
C SER A 264 11.98 0.51 1.41
N LEU A 265 12.46 0.92 0.23
CA LEU A 265 12.01 0.37 -1.05
C LEU A 265 13.20 -0.21 -1.84
N PRO A 266 13.80 -1.34 -1.43
CA PRO A 266 14.75 -2.05 -2.29
C PRO A 266 14.15 -2.33 -3.67
N PHE A 267 15.01 -2.32 -4.67
CA PHE A 267 14.64 -2.71 -6.01
C PHE A 267 15.77 -3.47 -6.71
N GLY A 268 15.39 -4.30 -7.68
CA GLY A 268 16.32 -4.96 -8.58
C GLY A 268 15.82 -4.83 -10.01
N THR A 269 16.77 -4.65 -10.94
CA THR A 269 16.47 -4.49 -12.36
C THR A 269 17.13 -5.61 -13.14
N LYS A 270 16.34 -6.26 -14.00
CA LYS A 270 16.80 -7.35 -14.86
C LYS A 270 16.21 -7.18 -16.25
N ARG A 271 16.81 -7.86 -17.23
CA ARG A 271 16.23 -7.91 -18.57
C ARG A 271 15.04 -8.87 -18.58
N THR A 272 13.98 -8.49 -19.28
CA THR A 272 12.77 -9.31 -19.41
C THR A 272 13.07 -10.69 -19.98
N GLN A 273 13.98 -10.77 -20.96
CA GLN A 273 14.44 -12.03 -21.53
C GLN A 273 15.11 -12.93 -20.48
N GLU A 274 16.04 -12.40 -19.68
CA GLU A 274 16.73 -13.16 -18.61
C GLU A 274 15.72 -13.75 -17.62
N LEU A 275 14.76 -12.93 -17.15
CA LEU A 275 13.71 -13.36 -16.24
C LEU A 275 12.82 -14.45 -16.86
N SER A 276 12.52 -14.34 -18.15
CA SER A 276 11.67 -15.30 -18.87
C SER A 276 12.35 -16.67 -19.05
N GLU A 277 13.68 -16.72 -19.15
CA GLU A 277 14.44 -17.94 -19.46
C GLU A 277 14.86 -18.73 -18.20
N ILE A 278 15.14 -18.07 -17.08
CA ILE A 278 15.62 -18.75 -15.85
C ILE A 278 14.50 -19.41 -15.03
N SER A 279 14.82 -20.37 -14.16
CA SER A 279 13.83 -21.02 -13.29
C SER A 279 13.19 -20.03 -12.29
N LEU A 280 12.00 -20.36 -11.78
CA LEU A 280 11.37 -19.56 -10.72
C LEU A 280 12.25 -19.48 -9.46
N SER A 281 12.97 -20.55 -9.13
CA SER A 281 13.94 -20.58 -8.03
C SER A 281 15.08 -19.58 -8.22
N ASN A 282 15.58 -19.41 -9.45
CA ASN A 282 16.61 -18.42 -9.77
C ASN A 282 16.08 -16.99 -9.62
N VAL A 283 14.87 -16.71 -10.13
CA VAL A 283 14.20 -15.41 -9.88
C VAL A 283 14.00 -15.17 -8.38
N ALA A 284 13.73 -16.22 -7.60
CA ALA A 284 13.58 -16.12 -6.15
C ALA A 284 14.90 -15.90 -5.41
N MET A 285 16.05 -16.31 -5.96
CA MET A 285 17.35 -15.93 -5.42
C MET A 285 17.60 -14.43 -5.58
N GLU A 286 17.24 -13.85 -6.73
CA GLU A 286 17.34 -12.41 -6.96
C GLU A 286 16.48 -11.63 -5.96
N VAL A 287 15.19 -11.99 -5.82
CA VAL A 287 14.28 -11.34 -4.85
C VAL A 287 14.78 -11.52 -3.41
N HIS A 288 15.32 -12.69 -3.07
CA HIS A 288 15.89 -12.92 -1.75
C HIS A 288 17.09 -12.02 -1.47
N GLY A 289 18.02 -11.87 -2.43
CA GLY A 289 19.19 -11.00 -2.28
C GLY A 289 18.80 -9.56 -1.99
N LEU A 290 17.78 -9.05 -2.69
CA LEU A 290 17.22 -7.71 -2.45
C LEU A 290 16.70 -7.55 -1.02
N LEU A 291 15.92 -8.52 -0.54
CA LEU A 291 15.34 -8.47 0.79
C LEU A 291 16.38 -8.65 1.89
N GLN A 292 17.29 -9.62 1.74
CA GLN A 292 18.34 -9.90 2.72
C GLN A 292 19.21 -8.67 2.99
N PHE A 293 19.47 -7.87 1.96
CA PHE A 293 20.23 -6.64 2.08
C PHE A 293 19.54 -5.62 3.01
N VAL A 294 18.23 -5.40 2.86
CA VAL A 294 17.49 -4.36 3.58
C VAL A 294 16.83 -4.82 4.89
N THR A 295 16.67 -6.13 5.11
CA THR A 295 16.08 -6.67 6.34
C THR A 295 17.10 -6.73 7.47
N ARG A 296 17.83 -5.63 7.69
CA ARG A 296 18.87 -5.50 8.70
C ARG A 296 18.77 -4.14 9.38
N LYS A 297 19.14 -4.08 10.66
CA LYS A 297 19.07 -2.83 11.44
C LYS A 297 19.98 -1.74 10.89
N ASP A 298 21.20 -2.10 10.49
CA ASP A 298 22.19 -1.19 9.92
C ASP A 298 21.68 -0.50 8.66
N HIS A 299 20.99 -1.21 7.77
CA HIS A 299 20.35 -0.61 6.59
C HIS A 299 19.43 0.56 6.94
N PHE A 300 18.57 0.41 7.95
CA PHE A 300 17.67 1.48 8.36
C PHE A 300 18.38 2.60 9.12
N LEU A 301 19.48 2.32 9.81
CA LEU A 301 20.32 3.38 10.40
C LEU A 301 21.03 4.19 9.31
N ASP A 302 21.56 3.53 8.29
CA ASP A 302 22.16 4.18 7.11
C ASP A 302 21.12 5.04 6.37
N LEU A 303 19.90 4.52 6.22
CA LEU A 303 18.78 5.28 5.65
C LEU A 303 18.43 6.53 6.46
N ILE A 304 18.42 6.45 7.80
CA ILE A 304 18.16 7.61 8.66
C ILE A 304 19.24 8.67 8.45
N ASP A 305 20.52 8.28 8.53
CA ASP A 305 21.64 9.21 8.36
C ASP A 305 21.63 9.87 6.98
N TRP A 306 21.42 9.07 5.94
CA TRP A 306 21.38 9.57 4.56
C TRP A 306 20.22 10.54 4.34
N VAL A 307 19.01 10.20 4.82
CA VAL A 307 17.84 11.08 4.70
C VAL A 307 18.05 12.39 5.45
N GLU A 308 18.62 12.36 6.66
CA GLU A 308 18.84 13.58 7.45
C GLU A 308 19.82 14.56 6.77
N GLU A 309 20.81 14.06 6.03
CA GLU A 309 21.73 14.90 5.24
C GLU A 309 21.08 15.44 3.94
N HIS A 310 20.08 14.75 3.39
CA HIS A 310 19.51 15.05 2.08
C HIS A 310 18.06 15.57 2.11
N ARG A 311 17.42 15.66 3.28
CA ARG A 311 15.98 15.97 3.45
C ARG A 311 15.50 17.29 2.83
N SER A 312 16.40 18.21 2.52
CA SER A 312 16.08 19.46 1.80
C SER A 312 15.89 19.28 0.29
N GLN A 313 16.22 18.11 -0.25
CA GLN A 313 16.12 17.79 -1.67
C GLN A 313 14.85 16.96 -1.98
N PRO A 314 14.13 17.25 -3.09
CA PRO A 314 13.02 16.42 -3.53
C PRO A 314 13.55 15.14 -4.17
N LEU A 315 13.68 14.10 -3.35
CA LEU A 315 14.20 12.80 -3.77
C LEU A 315 13.08 11.78 -3.96
N VAL A 316 13.28 10.87 -4.91
CA VAL A 316 12.42 9.71 -5.15
C VAL A 316 13.26 8.46 -5.28
N VAL A 317 12.63 7.29 -5.17
CA VAL A 317 13.32 6.03 -5.46
C VAL A 317 13.58 5.96 -6.98
N PRO A 318 14.77 5.54 -7.46
CA PRO A 318 15.10 5.52 -8.88
C PRO A 318 14.15 4.69 -9.72
N SER A 319 13.58 3.63 -9.13
CA SER A 319 12.54 2.82 -9.77
C SER A 319 11.30 3.66 -10.16
N LEU A 320 11.02 4.75 -9.45
CA LEU A 320 9.98 5.75 -9.76
C LEU A 320 10.51 6.91 -10.62
N ALA A 321 11.83 7.05 -10.80
CA ALA A 321 12.47 8.09 -11.61
C ALA A 321 12.83 7.61 -13.03
N ASN A 322 13.11 6.32 -13.22
CA ASN A 322 13.52 5.72 -14.49
C ASN A 322 12.34 5.47 -15.44
N LYS A 323 12.56 5.69 -16.75
CA LYS A 323 11.54 5.45 -17.80
C LYS A 323 11.17 3.98 -18.01
N GLU A 324 11.89 3.09 -17.36
CA GLU A 324 11.70 1.64 -17.44
C GLU A 324 10.42 1.23 -16.71
N MET A 325 9.88 0.07 -17.10
CA MET A 325 8.76 -0.54 -16.39
C MET A 325 9.22 -0.84 -14.96
N THR A 326 8.44 -0.38 -13.98
CA THR A 326 8.68 -0.64 -12.56
C THR A 326 7.41 -1.14 -11.93
N MET A 327 7.53 -2.25 -11.18
CA MET A 327 6.46 -2.78 -10.36
C MET A 327 6.84 -2.73 -8.88
N ILE A 328 5.95 -2.15 -8.07
CA ILE A 328 6.10 -2.08 -6.63
C ILE A 328 5.21 -3.13 -5.98
N VAL A 329 5.79 -4.03 -5.19
CA VAL A 329 5.07 -5.03 -4.41
C VAL A 329 5.10 -4.65 -2.93
N SER A 330 3.92 -4.59 -2.32
CA SER A 330 3.74 -4.39 -0.87
C SER A 330 3.03 -5.58 -0.23
N SER A 331 3.29 -5.77 1.06
CA SER A 331 2.64 -6.82 1.84
C SER A 331 1.88 -6.27 3.03
N GLY A 332 0.55 -6.30 2.95
CA GLY A 332 -0.37 -6.04 4.05
C GLY A 332 -0.85 -7.32 4.75
N GLN A 333 -0.10 -8.42 4.64
CA GLN A 333 -0.44 -9.71 5.28
C GLN A 333 -0.53 -9.64 6.82
N ARG A 334 0.07 -8.59 7.41
CA ARG A 334 0.02 -8.33 8.86
C ARG A 334 -1.05 -7.33 9.27
N PHE A 335 -1.81 -6.78 8.32
CA PHE A 335 -2.87 -5.82 8.60
C PHE A 335 -4.09 -6.56 9.16
N GLN A 336 -4.70 -6.00 10.20
CA GLN A 336 -5.74 -6.68 10.99
C GLN A 336 -7.13 -6.23 10.54
N PHE A 337 -7.45 -6.36 9.25
CA PHE A 337 -8.69 -5.80 8.70
C PHE A 337 -9.95 -6.61 9.03
N THR A 338 -9.87 -7.93 9.22
CA THR A 338 -11.06 -8.80 9.06
C THR A 338 -11.51 -9.47 10.36
N ASP A 339 -10.58 -9.98 11.17
CA ASP A 339 -10.97 -10.76 12.36
C ASP A 339 -11.36 -9.91 13.57
N LYS A 340 -10.92 -8.64 13.60
CA LYS A 340 -10.98 -7.76 14.79
C LYS A 340 -11.57 -6.38 14.56
N MET A 341 -11.89 -6.01 13.32
CA MET A 341 -12.31 -4.65 12.98
C MET A 341 -13.83 -4.57 12.89
N ASP A 342 -14.43 -3.67 13.67
CA ASP A 342 -15.88 -3.43 13.73
C ASP A 342 -16.12 -1.94 13.99
N PHE A 343 -16.96 -1.25 13.22
CA PHE A 343 -17.23 0.17 13.45
C PHE A 343 -18.49 0.41 14.32
N GLY A 344 -19.00 -0.63 14.98
CA GLY A 344 -20.32 -0.67 15.62
C GLY A 344 -21.42 -1.22 14.71
N TYR A 345 -21.07 -1.65 13.49
CA TYR A 345 -21.99 -2.15 12.46
C TYR A 345 -21.76 -3.63 12.14
N GLY A 346 -20.95 -4.31 12.96
CA GLY A 346 -20.48 -5.67 12.73
C GLY A 346 -19.10 -5.70 12.10
N LYS A 347 -18.55 -6.91 11.97
CA LYS A 347 -17.20 -7.13 11.46
C LYS A 347 -17.07 -6.67 10.01
N VAL A 348 -15.95 -6.05 9.69
CA VAL A 348 -15.59 -5.68 8.32
C VAL A 348 -15.49 -6.94 7.46
N THR A 349 -16.33 -7.03 6.42
CA THR A 349 -16.35 -8.17 5.50
C THR A 349 -15.09 -8.23 4.64
N PHE A 350 -14.61 -7.07 4.18
CA PHE A 350 -13.51 -6.97 3.24
C PHE A 350 -12.85 -5.58 3.31
N GLY A 351 -11.53 -5.52 3.15
CA GLY A 351 -10.76 -4.28 3.05
C GLY A 351 -9.64 -4.43 2.04
N SER A 352 -9.37 -3.37 1.27
CA SER A 352 -8.28 -3.31 0.30
C SER A 352 -7.80 -1.88 0.09
N CYS A 353 -6.83 -1.69 -0.80
CA CYS A 353 -6.40 -0.39 -1.27
C CYS A 353 -6.97 -0.09 -2.67
N TYR A 354 -6.91 1.18 -3.04
CA TYR A 354 -7.33 1.66 -4.35
C TYR A 354 -6.43 2.83 -4.76
N LEU A 355 -5.89 2.78 -5.97
CA LEU A 355 -5.12 3.83 -6.59
C LEU A 355 -5.96 4.53 -7.66
N PRO A 356 -6.02 5.87 -7.65
CA PRO A 356 -6.75 6.61 -8.67
C PRO A 356 -6.09 6.45 -10.04
N GLN A 357 -6.86 6.48 -11.12
CA GLN A 357 -6.36 6.38 -12.50
C GLN A 357 -5.30 7.45 -12.89
N SER A 358 -5.21 8.54 -12.13
CA SER A 358 -4.14 9.53 -12.30
C SER A 358 -2.76 8.99 -11.92
N ARG A 359 -2.68 7.89 -11.17
CA ARG A 359 -1.43 7.19 -10.84
C ARG A 359 -0.98 6.32 -12.02
N LYS A 360 0.29 6.44 -12.36
CA LYS A 360 0.93 5.80 -13.53
C LYS A 360 1.95 4.73 -13.17
N ASP A 361 2.25 4.56 -11.90
CA ASP A 361 3.13 3.51 -11.38
C ASP A 361 2.39 2.18 -11.22
N CYS A 362 3.08 1.07 -11.51
CA CYS A 362 2.52 -0.25 -11.28
C CYS A 362 2.67 -0.63 -9.81
N TYR A 363 1.57 -1.01 -9.18
CA TYR A 363 1.54 -1.32 -7.76
C TYR A 363 0.73 -2.58 -7.49
N VAL A 364 1.25 -3.42 -6.63
CA VAL A 364 0.66 -4.69 -6.25
C VAL A 364 0.71 -4.81 -4.74
N MET A 365 -0.41 -5.20 -4.14
CA MET A 365 -0.50 -5.39 -2.70
C MET A 365 -1.11 -6.74 -2.38
N THR A 366 -0.40 -7.51 -1.56
CA THR A 366 -0.94 -8.75 -0.99
C THR A 366 -1.57 -8.48 0.37
N LEU A 367 -2.73 -9.05 0.62
CA LEU A 367 -3.53 -8.89 1.83
C LEU A 367 -3.98 -10.26 2.35
N ALA A 368 -4.19 -10.35 3.67
CA ALA A 368 -4.79 -11.55 4.25
C ALA A 368 -6.23 -11.72 3.75
N SER A 369 -6.66 -12.95 3.50
CA SER A 369 -8.03 -13.22 3.09
C SER A 369 -9.00 -13.09 4.28
N PRO A 370 -10.19 -12.47 4.08
CA PRO A 370 -11.24 -12.41 5.10
C PRO A 370 -11.89 -13.78 5.39
N THR A 371 -11.75 -14.75 4.49
CA THR A 371 -12.54 -15.99 4.52
C THR A 371 -11.74 -17.24 4.83
N ASN A 372 -10.41 -17.20 4.62
CA ASN A 372 -9.49 -18.31 4.86
C ASN A 372 -8.06 -17.81 5.11
N ASN A 373 -7.50 -18.09 6.28
CA ASN A 373 -6.17 -17.60 6.69
C ASN A 373 -5.00 -18.10 5.84
N GLU A 374 -5.19 -19.14 5.03
CA GLU A 374 -4.17 -19.62 4.09
C GLU A 374 -4.20 -18.92 2.74
N ASP A 375 -5.34 -18.33 2.38
CA ASP A 375 -5.56 -17.68 1.09
C ASP A 375 -5.13 -16.21 1.15
N TRP A 376 -4.70 -15.67 0.02
CA TRP A 376 -4.34 -14.25 -0.10
C TRP A 376 -5.32 -13.52 -0.99
N ILE A 377 -5.60 -12.26 -0.66
CA ILE A 377 -6.13 -11.29 -1.60
C ILE A 377 -4.96 -10.57 -2.27
N VAL A 378 -5.06 -10.34 -3.57
CA VAL A 378 -4.05 -9.60 -4.33
C VAL A 378 -4.73 -8.48 -5.09
N TYR A 379 -4.39 -7.25 -4.74
CA TYR A 379 -4.73 -6.05 -5.47
C TYR A 379 -3.62 -5.73 -6.48
N MET A 380 -4.01 -5.37 -7.71
CA MET A 380 -3.11 -4.98 -8.79
C MET A 380 -3.60 -3.70 -9.46
N HIS A 381 -2.72 -2.72 -9.57
CA HIS A 381 -2.85 -1.53 -10.41
C HIS A 381 -1.76 -1.59 -11.48
N MET A 382 -2.11 -2.03 -12.68
CA MET A 382 -1.15 -2.39 -13.73
C MET A 382 -1.71 -2.15 -15.15
N PRO A 383 -0.86 -2.02 -16.18
CA PRO A 383 -1.29 -1.96 -17.58
C PRO A 383 -2.19 -3.14 -17.95
N ILE A 384 -3.29 -2.84 -18.62
CA ILE A 384 -4.33 -3.82 -18.96
C ILE A 384 -3.80 -4.98 -19.82
N GLU A 385 -2.80 -4.73 -20.66
CA GLU A 385 -2.14 -5.75 -21.49
C GLU A 385 -1.48 -6.85 -20.64
N HIS A 386 -0.85 -6.49 -19.51
CA HIS A 386 -0.22 -7.45 -18.61
C HIS A 386 -1.26 -8.16 -17.74
N ILE A 387 -2.34 -7.48 -17.37
CA ILE A 387 -3.49 -8.10 -16.69
C ILE A 387 -4.12 -9.17 -17.59
N ASN A 388 -4.39 -8.86 -18.86
CA ASN A 388 -4.95 -9.81 -19.82
C ASN A 388 -4.02 -11.02 -20.00
N TYR A 389 -2.71 -10.80 -20.03
CA TYR A 389 -1.73 -11.88 -20.10
C TYR A 389 -1.77 -12.78 -18.85
N ILE A 390 -1.79 -12.19 -17.66
CA ILE A 390 -1.90 -12.91 -16.39
C ILE A 390 -3.19 -13.74 -16.35
N GLU A 391 -4.30 -13.21 -16.82
CA GLU A 391 -5.58 -13.95 -16.85
C GLU A 391 -5.56 -15.10 -17.85
N ALA A 392 -4.91 -14.93 -18.99
CA ALA A 392 -4.76 -15.98 -19.98
C ALA A 392 -3.82 -17.12 -19.51
N HIS A 393 -2.71 -16.79 -18.83
CA HIS A 393 -1.63 -17.75 -18.56
C HIS A 393 -1.50 -18.17 -17.09
N ALA A 394 -2.06 -17.41 -16.16
CA ALA A 394 -1.95 -17.62 -14.71
C ALA A 394 -3.31 -17.62 -13.99
N SER A 395 -4.41 -17.87 -14.69
CA SER A 395 -5.77 -18.01 -14.11
C SER A 395 -5.89 -19.15 -13.08
N HIS A 396 -5.00 -20.14 -13.13
CA HIS A 396 -4.91 -21.19 -12.10
C HIS A 396 -4.39 -20.67 -10.74
N VAL A 397 -3.72 -19.51 -10.73
CA VAL A 397 -3.23 -18.81 -9.53
C VAL A 397 -4.17 -17.67 -9.16
N PHE A 398 -4.46 -16.78 -10.12
CA PHE A 398 -5.22 -15.55 -9.91
C PHE A 398 -6.70 -15.76 -10.23
N ASN A 399 -7.51 -15.93 -9.19
CA ASN A 399 -8.96 -16.08 -9.33
C ASN A 399 -9.61 -14.70 -9.13
N PRO A 400 -10.42 -14.20 -10.08
CA PRO A 400 -11.13 -12.93 -9.91
C PRO A 400 -11.94 -12.90 -8.61
N LEU A 401 -11.76 -11.85 -7.81
CA LEU A 401 -12.49 -11.71 -6.54
C LEU A 401 -13.98 -11.46 -6.79
N ASN A 402 -14.82 -12.22 -6.10
CA ASN A 402 -16.27 -12.18 -6.27
C ASN A 402 -17.00 -12.32 -4.93
N THR A 403 -18.31 -12.09 -4.96
CA THR A 403 -19.20 -12.13 -3.78
C THR A 403 -19.28 -13.51 -3.15
N ASP A 404 -19.25 -14.58 -3.95
CA ASP A 404 -19.30 -15.97 -3.46
C ASP A 404 -18.09 -16.27 -2.57
N TYR A 405 -16.89 -15.89 -3.01
CA TYR A 405 -15.67 -16.04 -2.22
C TYR A 405 -15.72 -15.22 -0.93
N LEU A 406 -16.25 -13.99 -0.99
CA LEU A 406 -16.40 -13.09 0.16
C LEU A 406 -17.58 -13.46 1.07
N LYS A 407 -18.41 -14.43 0.68
CA LYS A 407 -19.64 -14.83 1.40
C LYS A 407 -20.62 -13.66 1.58
N ILE A 408 -20.72 -12.81 0.55
CA ILE A 408 -21.68 -11.70 0.49
C ILE A 408 -22.93 -12.21 -0.24
N ASN A 409 -24.07 -12.23 0.45
CA ASN A 409 -25.36 -12.65 -0.10
C ASN A 409 -26.08 -11.51 -0.80
#